data_AF-A0A7S3P9E6-F1
#
_entry.id   AF-A0A7S3P9E6-F1
#
_cell.length_a   1.000
_cell.length_b   1.000
_cell.length_c   1.000
_cell.angle_alpha   90.00
_cell.angle_beta   90.00
_cell.angle_gamma   90.00
#
_symmetry.space_group_name_H-M   'P 1'
#
loop_
_entity.id
_entity.type
_entity.pdbx_description
1 polymer ?
#
loop_
_entity_poly.entity_id
_entity_poly.type
_entity_poly.pdbx_seq_one_letter_code
_entity_poly.pdbx_strand_id
1 'polypeptide(L)'
;MFTTANKYYRPMPDNKQEENLAGFAQWNEQQLGLFFRRRGLGAYEQVLVDHKITGHLAPLLQDEDLKDMGITIVGDRLLFKRSLKELARCERFHKRIESIWEGEERLFFSNCERSFWTVCGFCPVDPSTYKLTTNHLKVKQVRPFRCGPIRMGYCCGASYTSNNIDLSKVDDVDVTGVPAPCMARICCCARGKELLEVESRFEKGGKVTMSLEKGQGDVVANLILNQVEESQKMERS
;
A
#
# COMPACT_ATOMS: atom_id res chain seq x y z
N MET A 1 18.41 4.12 59.63
CA MET A 1 19.13 3.91 58.37
C MET A 1 18.32 2.92 57.53
N PHE A 2 17.52 3.41 56.58
CA PHE A 2 16.86 2.57 55.58
C PHE A 2 17.14 3.19 54.21
N THR A 3 18.10 2.62 53.49
CA THR A 3 18.37 2.92 52.09
C THR A 3 17.55 1.98 51.23
N THR A 4 16.31 2.34 50.94
CA THR A 4 15.52 1.72 49.87
C THR A 4 16.09 2.19 48.54
N ALA A 5 16.88 1.30 47.92
CA ALA A 5 17.41 1.47 46.58
C ALA A 5 16.25 1.65 45.59
N ASN A 6 16.10 2.87 45.08
CA ASN A 6 15.20 3.21 44.00
C ASN A 6 15.76 2.52 42.73
N LYS A 7 15.18 1.37 42.36
CA LYS A 7 15.51 0.68 41.10
C LYS A 7 15.05 1.58 39.96
N TYR A 8 16.01 2.35 39.46
CA TYR A 8 15.93 3.24 38.32
C TYR A 8 15.03 2.69 37.21
N TYR A 9 13.99 3.45 36.87
CA TYR A 9 13.41 3.42 35.54
C TYR A 9 14.54 3.74 34.55
N ARG A 10 15.07 2.70 33.89
CA ARG A 10 15.95 2.90 32.74
C ARG A 10 15.03 3.31 31.59
N PRO A 11 15.16 4.52 31.02
CA PRO A 11 14.51 4.80 29.75
C PRO A 11 14.96 3.71 28.77
N MET A 12 13.99 3.02 28.15
CA MET A 12 14.32 1.99 27.18
C MET A 12 15.21 2.59 26.10
N PRO A 13 16.28 1.89 25.69
CA PRO A 13 17.07 2.32 24.55
C PRO A 13 16.14 2.45 23.36
N ASP A 14 16.27 3.56 22.63
CA ASP A 14 15.62 3.83 21.34
C ASP A 14 16.21 2.87 20.30
N ASN A 15 15.96 1.58 20.49
CA ASN A 15 16.51 0.51 19.70
C ASN A 15 15.68 0.44 18.42
N LYS A 16 16.02 1.32 17.46
CA LYS A 16 15.48 1.38 16.10
C LYS A 16 15.85 0.16 15.26
N GLN A 17 15.85 -1.03 15.84
CA GLN A 17 15.50 -2.20 15.07
C GLN A 17 13.99 -2.11 14.92
N GLU A 18 13.56 -1.53 13.80
CA GLU A 18 12.21 -1.72 13.30
C GLU A 18 12.03 -3.23 13.11
N GLU A 19 11.70 -3.93 14.19
CA GLU A 19 11.15 -5.27 14.11
C GLU A 19 10.04 -5.16 13.08
N ASN A 20 10.05 -6.06 12.10
CA ASN A 20 9.04 -6.06 11.06
C ASN A 20 7.70 -6.43 11.72
N LEU A 21 7.02 -5.41 12.27
CA LEU A 21 5.70 -5.50 12.92
C LEU A 21 4.59 -5.68 11.86
N ALA A 22 4.96 -5.79 10.58
CA ALA A 22 4.03 -6.17 9.53
C ALA A 22 3.43 -7.54 9.85
N GLY A 23 2.12 -7.64 9.69
CA GLY A 23 1.41 -8.89 9.92
C GLY A 23 1.25 -9.29 11.38
N PHE A 24 1.35 -8.38 12.37
CA PHE A 24 1.08 -8.78 13.76
C PHE A 24 -0.33 -9.35 13.97
N ALA A 25 -1.31 -8.96 13.14
CA ALA A 25 -2.64 -9.55 13.18
C ALA A 25 -2.63 -11.07 12.94
N GLN A 26 -1.61 -11.59 12.27
CA GLN A 26 -1.41 -13.02 11.99
C GLN A 26 -0.52 -13.70 13.04
N TRP A 27 -0.05 -12.97 14.06
CA TRP A 27 0.80 -13.55 15.09
C TRP A 27 0.01 -14.54 15.94
N ASN A 28 0.64 -15.69 16.17
CA ASN A 28 0.19 -16.64 17.17
C ASN A 28 0.51 -16.12 18.59
N GLU A 29 -0.01 -16.81 19.59
CA GLU A 29 0.12 -16.42 21.00
C GLU A 29 1.59 -16.41 21.45
N GLN A 30 2.40 -17.33 20.92
CA GLN A 30 3.82 -17.44 21.24
C GLN A 30 4.63 -16.27 20.69
N GLN A 31 4.38 -15.86 19.44
CA GLN A 31 5.02 -14.69 18.83
C GLN A 31 4.65 -13.40 19.57
N LEU A 32 3.38 -13.27 19.94
CA LEU A 32 2.90 -12.14 20.75
C LEU A 32 3.56 -12.13 22.13
N GLY A 33 3.65 -13.29 22.79
CA GLY A 33 4.32 -13.45 24.08
C GLY A 33 5.81 -13.08 24.01
N LEU A 34 6.52 -13.51 22.97
CA LEU A 34 7.92 -13.16 22.74
C LEU A 34 8.11 -11.64 22.54
N PHE A 35 7.18 -10.99 21.83
CA PHE A 35 7.19 -9.53 21.66
C PHE A 35 7.04 -8.82 23.02
N PHE A 36 6.08 -9.23 23.85
CA PHE A 36 5.91 -8.66 25.19
C PHE A 36 7.10 -8.96 26.11
N ARG A 37 7.71 -10.13 25.99
CA ARG A 37 8.95 -10.47 26.71
C ARG A 37 10.09 -9.50 26.41
N ARG A 38 10.28 -9.11 25.15
CA ARG A 38 11.28 -8.09 24.75
C ARG A 38 10.97 -6.71 25.33
N ARG A 39 9.69 -6.41 25.56
CA ARG A 39 9.22 -5.16 26.21
C ARG A 39 9.24 -5.23 27.74
N GLY A 40 9.80 -6.28 28.34
CA GLY A 40 9.91 -6.44 29.79
C GLY A 40 8.68 -7.06 30.46
N LEU A 41 7.70 -7.52 29.68
CA LEU A 41 6.46 -8.16 30.14
C LEU A 41 6.52 -9.70 30.02
N GLY A 42 7.71 -10.28 30.11
CA GLY A 42 7.93 -11.71 29.88
C GLY A 42 7.24 -12.63 30.90
N ALA A 43 6.91 -12.12 32.08
CA ALA A 43 6.15 -12.87 33.09
C ALA A 43 4.74 -13.26 32.62
N TYR A 44 4.17 -12.51 31.66
CA TYR A 44 2.82 -12.72 31.15
C TYR A 44 2.78 -13.54 29.85
N GLU A 45 3.92 -14.02 29.36
CA GLU A 45 4.00 -14.83 28.13
C GLU A 45 3.12 -16.08 28.20
N GLN A 46 3.22 -16.84 29.30
CA GLN A 46 2.42 -18.05 29.50
C GLN A 46 0.92 -17.73 29.60
N VAL A 47 0.57 -16.61 30.26
CA VAL A 47 -0.83 -16.17 30.40
C VAL A 47 -1.46 -15.91 29.03
N LEU A 48 -0.73 -15.28 28.10
CA LEU A 48 -1.23 -15.04 26.75
C LEU A 48 -1.48 -16.34 25.98
N VAL A 49 -0.62 -17.34 26.17
CA VAL A 49 -0.75 -18.67 25.56
C VAL A 49 -1.95 -19.42 26.14
N ASP A 50 -2.10 -19.40 27.46
CA ASP A 50 -3.18 -20.09 28.17
C ASP A 50 -4.56 -19.52 27.79
N HIS A 51 -4.65 -18.18 27.67
CA HIS A 51 -5.86 -17.48 27.24
C HIS A 51 -6.06 -17.43 25.71
N LYS A 52 -5.17 -18.03 24.93
CA LYS A 52 -5.23 -18.07 23.45
C LYS A 52 -5.31 -16.68 22.80
N ILE A 53 -4.57 -15.72 23.35
CA ILE A 53 -4.57 -14.33 22.87
C ILE A 53 -3.67 -14.23 21.63
N THR A 54 -4.28 -14.23 20.46
CA THR A 54 -3.60 -14.02 19.18
C THR A 54 -3.42 -12.53 18.89
N GLY A 55 -2.54 -12.19 17.95
CA GLY A 55 -2.29 -10.81 17.56
C GLY A 55 -3.52 -10.08 17.00
N HIS A 56 -4.48 -10.80 16.41
CA HIS A 56 -5.76 -10.22 15.96
C HIS A 56 -6.69 -9.84 17.14
N LEU A 57 -6.70 -10.63 18.22
CA LEU A 57 -7.56 -10.41 19.39
C LEU A 57 -6.95 -9.39 20.36
N ALA A 58 -5.62 -9.31 20.41
CA ALA A 58 -4.91 -8.49 21.39
C ALA A 58 -5.35 -7.01 21.43
N PRO A 59 -5.61 -6.31 20.30
CA PRO A 59 -6.10 -4.93 20.31
C PRO A 59 -7.50 -4.74 20.90
N LEU A 60 -8.30 -5.81 21.03
CA LEU A 60 -9.67 -5.76 21.55
C LEU A 60 -9.73 -5.81 23.09
N LEU A 61 -8.63 -6.19 23.74
CA LEU A 61 -8.55 -6.35 25.19
C LEU A 61 -8.82 -5.04 25.94
N GLN A 62 -9.76 -5.09 26.87
CA GLN A 62 -10.12 -3.99 27.78
C GLN A 62 -9.29 -4.02 29.07
N ASP A 63 -9.49 -3.05 29.97
CA ASP A 63 -8.76 -3.06 31.27
C ASP A 63 -9.16 -4.25 32.14
N GLU A 64 -10.44 -4.60 32.06
CA GLU A 64 -11.11 -5.64 32.80
C GLU A 64 -10.52 -7.00 32.41
N ASP A 65 -10.41 -7.29 31.11
CA ASP A 65 -9.82 -8.53 30.60
C ASP A 65 -8.37 -8.71 31.08
N LEU A 66 -7.58 -7.64 31.11
CA LEU A 66 -6.19 -7.69 31.59
C LEU A 66 -6.12 -7.99 33.10
N LYS A 67 -7.09 -7.52 33.89
CA LYS A 67 -7.17 -7.86 35.32
C LYS A 67 -7.56 -9.32 35.50
N ASP A 68 -8.51 -9.81 34.71
CA ASP A 68 -8.99 -11.18 34.77
C ASP A 68 -7.91 -12.19 34.33
N MET A 69 -7.03 -11.78 33.42
CA MET A 69 -5.79 -12.50 33.06
C MET A 69 -4.71 -12.49 34.15
N GLY A 70 -4.93 -11.82 35.30
CA GLY A 70 -3.99 -11.77 36.41
C GLY A 70 -2.94 -10.65 36.34
N ILE A 71 -3.07 -9.70 35.41
CA ILE A 71 -2.17 -8.53 35.31
C ILE A 71 -2.63 -7.47 36.33
N THR A 72 -2.32 -7.70 37.60
CA THR A 72 -2.78 -6.85 38.72
C THR A 72 -1.96 -5.57 38.88
N ILE A 73 -0.72 -5.54 38.41
CA ILE A 73 0.17 -4.38 38.49
C ILE A 73 -0.28 -3.31 37.48
N VAL A 74 -0.64 -2.13 38.00
CA VAL A 74 -1.14 -1.00 37.19
C VAL A 74 -0.13 -0.57 36.12
N GLY A 75 1.15 -0.48 36.48
CA GLY A 75 2.22 -0.09 35.55
C GLY A 75 2.34 -1.03 34.35
N ASP A 76 2.25 -2.34 34.60
CA ASP A 76 2.34 -3.37 33.56
C ASP A 76 1.12 -3.32 32.64
N ARG A 77 -0.09 -3.11 33.18
CA ARG A 77 -1.30 -2.91 32.35
C ARG A 77 -1.18 -1.70 31.43
N LEU A 78 -0.68 -0.58 31.94
CA LEU A 78 -0.47 0.62 31.13
C LEU A 78 0.57 0.40 30.04
N LEU A 79 1.67 -0.30 30.37
CA LEU A 79 2.69 -0.67 29.39
C LEU A 79 2.12 -1.60 28.31
N PHE A 80 1.34 -2.61 28.71
CA PHE A 80 0.66 -3.53 27.82
C PHE A 80 -0.26 -2.79 26.83
N LYS A 81 -1.15 -1.94 27.36
CA LYS A 81 -2.05 -1.09 26.54
C LYS A 81 -1.30 -0.16 25.60
N ARG A 82 -0.19 0.43 26.05
CA ARG A 82 0.65 1.27 25.19
C ARG A 82 1.23 0.46 24.04
N SER A 83 1.79 -0.72 24.32
CA SER A 83 2.36 -1.61 23.30
C SER A 83 1.29 -2.09 22.30
N LEU A 84 0.08 -2.40 22.75
CA LEU A 84 -1.04 -2.72 21.85
C LEU A 84 -1.42 -1.54 20.94
N LYS A 85 -1.47 -0.32 21.48
CA LYS A 85 -1.73 0.89 20.67
C LYS A 85 -0.63 1.12 19.63
N GLU A 86 0.63 0.84 19.98
CA GLU A 86 1.76 0.89 19.04
C GLU A 86 1.57 -0.13 17.91
N LEU A 87 1.26 -1.39 18.22
CA LEU A 87 0.96 -2.42 17.22
C LEU A 87 -0.20 -2.01 16.31
N ALA A 88 -1.34 -1.61 16.86
CA ALA A 88 -2.51 -1.16 16.09
C ALA A 88 -2.22 0.07 15.21
N ARG A 89 -1.28 0.95 15.61
CA ARG A 89 -0.82 2.05 14.77
C ARG A 89 0.03 1.53 13.61
N CYS A 90 0.93 0.59 13.86
CA CYS A 90 1.73 -0.07 12.83
C CYS A 90 0.86 -0.85 11.82
N GLU A 91 -0.20 -1.55 12.26
CA GLU A 91 -1.16 -2.20 11.33
C GLU A 91 -1.75 -1.20 10.37
N ARG A 92 -2.31 -0.11 10.91
CA ARG A 92 -3.02 0.88 10.11
C ARG A 92 -2.07 1.56 9.15
N PHE A 93 -0.82 1.74 9.54
CA PHE A 93 0.21 2.23 8.65
C PHE A 93 0.52 1.22 7.53
N HIS A 94 0.70 -0.06 7.86
CA HIS A 94 0.99 -1.09 6.87
C HIS A 94 -0.17 -1.29 5.88
N LYS A 95 -1.40 -1.39 6.38
CA LYS A 95 -2.62 -1.47 5.56
C LYS A 95 -2.75 -0.31 4.58
N ARG A 96 -2.34 0.91 4.95
CA ARG A 96 -2.35 2.08 4.03
C ARG A 96 -1.28 2.02 2.94
N ILE A 97 -0.20 1.29 3.19
CA ILE A 97 0.94 1.17 2.26
C ILE A 97 0.76 0.01 1.30
N GLU A 98 0.06 -1.04 1.74
CA GLU A 98 -0.25 -2.21 0.94
C GLU A 98 -0.94 -1.77 -0.36
N SER A 99 -0.36 -2.21 -1.47
CA SER A 99 -0.96 -2.00 -2.79
C SER A 99 -2.04 -3.03 -3.02
N ILE A 100 -3.26 -2.55 -3.19
CA ILE A 100 -4.41 -3.36 -3.60
C ILE A 100 -4.20 -3.84 -5.04
N TRP A 101 -3.63 -2.96 -5.87
CA TRP A 101 -3.35 -3.25 -7.26
C TRP A 101 -2.10 -2.51 -7.74
N GLU A 102 -1.32 -3.19 -8.58
CA GLU A 102 -0.19 -2.63 -9.29
C GLU A 102 -0.34 -2.95 -10.79
N GLY A 103 -0.05 -1.98 -11.65
CA GLY A 103 -0.13 -2.15 -13.08
C GLY A 103 0.86 -1.27 -13.83
N GLU A 104 1.10 -1.62 -15.09
CA GLU A 104 1.99 -0.92 -15.99
C GLU A 104 1.24 -0.43 -17.23
N GLU A 105 1.71 0.67 -17.79
CA GLU A 105 1.14 1.25 -18.99
C GLU A 105 1.33 0.35 -20.21
N ARG A 106 0.24 0.09 -20.90
CA ARG A 106 0.28 -0.56 -22.20
C ARG A 106 0.70 0.42 -23.30
N LEU A 107 1.99 0.41 -23.61
CA LEU A 107 2.57 1.29 -24.65
C LEU A 107 2.29 0.83 -26.08
N PHE A 108 2.23 -0.49 -26.33
CA PHE A 108 2.09 -1.07 -27.67
C PHE A 108 0.85 -1.96 -27.78
N PHE A 109 0.25 -2.03 -28.97
CA PHE A 109 -0.89 -2.92 -29.24
C PHE A 109 -0.44 -4.37 -29.49
N SER A 110 0.78 -4.57 -30.02
CA SER A 110 1.34 -5.90 -30.32
C SER A 110 2.85 -5.99 -30.06
N ASN A 111 3.36 -7.22 -30.02
CA ASN A 111 4.81 -7.49 -29.92
C ASN A 111 5.57 -7.05 -31.18
N CYS A 112 4.95 -7.14 -32.38
CA CYS A 112 5.56 -6.67 -33.62
C CYS A 112 5.79 -5.16 -33.58
N GLU A 113 4.81 -4.41 -33.08
CA GLU A 113 4.93 -2.96 -32.87
C GLU A 113 6.04 -2.66 -31.86
N ARG A 114 6.08 -3.38 -30.72
CA ARG A 114 7.17 -3.27 -29.76
C ARG A 114 8.54 -3.47 -30.43
N SER A 115 8.73 -4.55 -31.19
CA SER A 115 10.00 -4.83 -31.89
C SER A 115 10.37 -3.72 -32.89
N PHE A 116 9.40 -3.17 -33.62
CA PHE A 116 9.67 -2.09 -34.57
C PHE A 116 10.11 -0.80 -33.87
N TRP A 117 9.44 -0.43 -32.77
CA TRP A 117 9.72 0.80 -32.04
C TRP A 117 10.94 0.74 -31.11
N THR A 118 11.37 -0.46 -30.74
CA THR A 118 12.50 -0.68 -29.82
C THR A 118 13.79 -1.06 -30.53
N VAL A 119 13.85 -0.92 -31.86
CA VAL A 119 14.98 -1.40 -32.69
C VAL A 119 15.25 -2.87 -32.35
N CYS A 120 14.27 -3.74 -32.57
CA CYS A 120 14.34 -5.17 -32.22
C CYS A 120 14.64 -5.46 -30.73
N GLY A 121 14.28 -4.55 -29.82
CA GLY A 121 14.49 -4.70 -28.37
C GLY A 121 15.80 -4.11 -27.85
N PHE A 122 16.63 -3.48 -28.69
CA PHE A 122 17.86 -2.84 -28.24
C PHE A 122 17.61 -1.60 -27.37
N CYS A 123 16.47 -0.92 -27.52
CA CYS A 123 16.10 0.22 -26.69
C CYS A 123 15.17 -0.22 -25.54
N PRO A 124 15.55 0.00 -24.26
CA PRO A 124 14.66 -0.27 -23.14
C PRO A 124 13.44 0.64 -23.22
N VAL A 125 12.32 0.11 -22.77
CA VAL A 125 11.05 0.83 -22.70
C VAL A 125 10.68 0.94 -21.24
N ASP A 126 10.53 2.16 -20.77
CA ASP A 126 10.08 2.46 -19.40
C ASP A 126 8.59 2.84 -19.45
N PRO A 127 7.66 1.90 -19.21
CA PRO A 127 6.24 2.22 -19.14
C PRO A 127 5.92 3.06 -17.89
N SER A 128 4.85 3.85 -17.95
CA SER A 128 4.30 4.46 -16.76
C SER A 128 3.81 3.39 -15.79
N THR A 129 3.99 3.59 -14.49
CA THR A 129 3.55 2.62 -13.48
C THR A 129 2.43 3.20 -12.62
N TYR A 130 1.51 2.32 -12.26
CA TYR A 130 0.31 2.63 -11.51
C TYR A 130 0.27 1.78 -10.24
N LYS A 131 0.03 2.42 -9.10
CA LYS A 131 -0.09 1.74 -7.81
C LYS A 131 -1.30 2.29 -7.07
N LEU A 132 -2.29 1.43 -6.86
CA LEU A 132 -3.48 1.73 -6.09
C LEU A 132 -3.28 1.21 -4.67
N THR A 133 -3.34 2.11 -3.69
CA THR A 133 -3.45 1.78 -2.27
C THR A 133 -4.84 2.14 -1.76
N THR A 134 -5.14 1.81 -0.49
CA THR A 134 -6.45 2.08 0.11
C THR A 134 -6.89 3.55 0.03
N ASN A 135 -5.94 4.49 0.09
CA ASN A 135 -6.25 5.92 0.16
C ASN A 135 -5.80 6.70 -1.07
N HIS A 136 -4.87 6.15 -1.86
CA HIS A 136 -4.19 6.91 -2.90
C HIS A 136 -4.00 6.10 -4.17
N LEU A 137 -4.19 6.77 -5.31
CA LEU A 137 -3.75 6.29 -6.62
C LEU A 137 -2.46 7.02 -7.00
N LYS A 138 -1.35 6.28 -6.96
CA LYS A 138 -0.04 6.78 -7.39
C LYS A 138 0.18 6.46 -8.86
N VAL A 139 0.36 7.51 -9.66
CA VAL A 139 0.60 7.43 -11.10
C VAL A 139 1.98 8.01 -11.39
N LYS A 140 2.93 7.15 -11.75
CA LYS A 140 4.27 7.56 -12.20
C LYS A 140 4.28 7.59 -13.72
N GLN A 141 4.04 8.76 -14.28
CA GLN A 141 4.07 8.97 -15.73
C GLN A 141 5.51 9.15 -16.21
N VAL A 142 5.85 8.42 -17.27
CA VAL A 142 7.15 8.54 -17.94
C VAL A 142 6.96 9.34 -19.22
N ARG A 143 7.60 10.50 -19.30
CA ARG A 143 7.65 11.31 -20.52
C ARG A 143 9.02 11.15 -21.16
N PRO A 144 9.14 10.37 -22.26
CA PRO A 144 10.41 10.27 -22.96
C PRO A 144 10.77 11.64 -23.56
N PHE A 145 12.04 12.04 -23.43
CA PHE A 145 12.52 13.25 -24.09
C PHE A 145 12.42 13.08 -25.62
N ARG A 146 11.89 14.11 -26.30
CA ARG A 146 11.84 14.18 -27.76
C ARG A 146 12.94 15.14 -28.23
N CYS A 147 13.82 14.68 -29.13
CA CYS A 147 14.77 15.53 -29.82
C CYS A 147 14.29 15.74 -31.25
N GLY A 148 13.52 16.81 -31.47
CA GLY A 148 12.84 17.06 -32.75
C GLY A 148 11.68 16.09 -33.04
N PRO A 149 11.39 15.77 -34.32
CA PRO A 149 10.30 14.86 -34.70
C PRO A 149 10.62 13.38 -34.41
N ILE A 150 11.88 13.06 -34.10
CA ILE A 150 12.33 11.71 -33.83
C ILE A 150 12.35 11.48 -32.32
N ARG A 151 11.70 10.40 -31.87
CA ARG A 151 11.88 9.88 -30.51
C ARG A 151 13.28 9.26 -30.44
N MET A 152 14.29 10.04 -30.05
CA MET A 152 15.65 9.53 -29.83
C MET A 152 15.66 8.61 -28.61
N GLY A 153 15.45 7.31 -28.86
CA GLY A 153 15.19 6.30 -27.84
C GLY A 153 16.42 5.74 -27.13
N TYR A 154 17.50 6.50 -26.87
CA TYR A 154 18.66 5.86 -26.21
C TYR A 154 19.55 6.68 -25.28
N CYS A 155 19.62 8.02 -25.32
CA CYS A 155 20.63 8.73 -24.48
C CYS A 155 20.20 10.01 -23.77
N CYS A 156 18.99 10.53 -23.98
CA CYS A 156 18.64 11.88 -23.51
C CYS A 156 17.76 11.91 -22.25
N GLY A 157 17.77 10.85 -21.45
CA GLY A 157 16.99 10.74 -20.22
C GLY A 157 15.48 10.59 -20.45
N ALA A 158 14.75 10.43 -19.36
CA ALA A 158 13.29 10.51 -19.33
C ALA A 158 12.89 11.48 -18.23
N SER A 159 11.80 12.23 -18.45
CA SER A 159 11.20 13.04 -17.39
C SER A 159 10.15 12.20 -16.68
N TYR A 160 10.23 12.14 -15.36
CA TYR A 160 9.29 11.41 -14.53
C TYR A 160 8.40 12.41 -13.80
N THR A 161 7.09 12.24 -13.91
CA THR A 161 6.10 13.00 -13.14
C THR A 161 5.30 12.02 -12.29
N SER A 162 5.37 12.17 -10.97
CA SER A 162 4.64 11.34 -10.01
C SER A 162 3.45 12.11 -9.47
N ASN A 163 2.24 11.67 -9.82
CA ASN A 163 1.01 12.22 -9.29
C ASN A 163 0.48 11.28 -8.19
N ASN A 164 0.07 11.86 -7.07
CA ASN A 164 -0.49 11.11 -5.95
C ASN A 164 -1.92 11.59 -5.71
N ILE A 165 -2.88 10.91 -6.31
CA ILE A 165 -4.29 11.29 -6.28
C ILE A 165 -4.92 10.71 -5.01
N ASP A 166 -5.59 11.56 -4.27
CA ASP A 166 -6.36 11.18 -3.08
C ASP A 166 -7.72 10.63 -3.50
N LEU A 167 -8.05 9.40 -3.10
CA LEU A 167 -9.29 8.73 -3.51
C LEU A 167 -10.53 9.41 -2.94
N SER A 168 -10.43 10.11 -1.81
CA SER A 168 -11.54 10.91 -1.26
C SER A 168 -12.00 12.04 -2.21
N LYS A 169 -11.14 12.43 -3.17
CA LYS A 169 -11.34 13.58 -4.08
C LYS A 169 -11.70 13.18 -5.50
N VAL A 170 -11.73 11.88 -5.79
CA VAL A 170 -12.14 11.35 -7.09
C VAL A 170 -13.65 11.53 -7.24
N ASP A 171 -14.06 12.14 -8.35
CA ASP A 171 -15.48 12.37 -8.66
C ASP A 171 -16.02 11.28 -9.59
N ASP A 172 -15.27 10.99 -10.65
CA ASP A 172 -15.69 10.09 -11.71
C ASP A 172 -14.52 9.24 -12.25
N VAL A 173 -14.87 8.08 -12.79
CA VAL A 173 -13.95 7.09 -13.34
C VAL A 173 -14.54 6.52 -14.63
N ASP A 174 -14.00 6.96 -15.77
CA ASP A 174 -14.46 6.55 -17.10
C ASP A 174 -13.53 5.51 -17.75
N VAL A 175 -14.12 4.52 -18.42
CA VAL A 175 -13.38 3.53 -19.21
C VAL A 175 -13.69 3.68 -20.70
N THR A 176 -12.68 4.02 -21.49
CA THR A 176 -12.80 4.12 -22.95
C THR A 176 -11.99 3.03 -23.65
N GLY A 177 -12.67 2.12 -24.35
CA GLY A 177 -12.03 1.09 -25.16
C GLY A 177 -11.48 1.64 -26.49
N VAL A 178 -10.18 1.55 -26.72
CA VAL A 178 -9.52 1.90 -27.98
C VAL A 178 -9.17 0.62 -28.75
N PRO A 179 -9.89 0.31 -29.85
CA PRO A 179 -9.57 -0.87 -30.64
C PRO A 179 -8.22 -0.71 -31.32
N ALA A 180 -7.50 -1.82 -31.47
CA ALA A 180 -6.27 -1.82 -32.26
C ALA A 180 -6.58 -1.55 -33.74
N PRO A 181 -5.68 -0.86 -34.49
CA PRO A 181 -5.85 -0.63 -35.92
C PRO A 181 -6.08 -1.93 -36.70
N CYS A 182 -6.93 -1.89 -37.73
CA CYS A 182 -7.33 -3.05 -38.54
C CYS A 182 -6.13 -3.90 -39.00
N MET A 183 -5.14 -3.28 -39.63
CA MET A 183 -3.97 -3.98 -40.16
C MET A 183 -3.14 -4.63 -39.04
N ALA A 184 -3.01 -3.99 -37.88
CA ALA A 184 -2.29 -4.56 -36.74
C ALA A 184 -3.05 -5.75 -36.13
N ARG A 185 -4.39 -5.72 -36.12
CA ARG A 185 -5.21 -6.85 -35.67
C ARG A 185 -5.04 -8.08 -36.56
N ILE A 186 -5.05 -7.87 -37.88
CA ILE A 186 -4.97 -8.96 -38.86
C ILE A 186 -3.54 -9.52 -38.94
N CYS A 187 -2.54 -8.65 -39.07
CA CYS A 187 -1.17 -9.08 -39.34
C CYS A 187 -0.36 -9.42 -38.08
N CYS A 188 -0.70 -8.85 -36.93
CA CYS A 188 0.15 -8.90 -35.72
C CYS A 188 -0.60 -9.32 -34.46
N CYS A 189 -1.81 -9.88 -34.59
CA CYS A 189 -2.67 -10.27 -33.46
C CYS A 189 -2.83 -9.16 -32.40
N ALA A 190 -2.81 -7.89 -32.84
CA ALA A 190 -2.86 -6.75 -31.95
C ALA A 190 -4.17 -6.75 -31.16
N ARG A 191 -4.07 -6.55 -29.84
CA ARG A 191 -5.23 -6.39 -28.96
C ARG A 191 -5.43 -4.91 -28.69
N GLY A 192 -6.70 -4.49 -28.58
CA GLY A 192 -7.04 -3.13 -28.16
C GLY A 192 -6.49 -2.80 -26.78
N LYS A 193 -6.56 -1.52 -26.42
CA LYS A 193 -6.21 -1.02 -25.10
C LYS A 193 -7.41 -0.30 -24.49
N GLU A 194 -7.44 -0.18 -23.18
CA GLU A 194 -8.46 0.59 -22.47
C GLU A 194 -7.80 1.83 -21.88
N LEU A 195 -8.46 2.97 -22.02
CA LEU A 195 -8.07 4.22 -21.39
C LEU A 195 -8.97 4.42 -20.18
N LEU A 196 -8.38 4.36 -19.00
CA LEU A 196 -9.04 4.63 -17.73
C LEU A 196 -8.76 6.07 -17.35
N GLU A 197 -9.81 6.89 -17.29
CA GLU A 197 -9.72 8.32 -16.99
C GLU A 197 -10.30 8.59 -15.61
N VAL A 198 -9.47 9.12 -14.72
CA VAL A 198 -9.86 9.45 -13.34
C VAL A 198 -9.94 10.97 -13.22
N GLU A 199 -11.12 11.49 -12.88
CA GLU A 199 -11.35 12.92 -12.68
C GLU A 199 -11.35 13.27 -11.17
N SER A 200 -10.53 14.25 -10.79
CA SER A 200 -10.42 14.75 -9.41
C SER A 200 -10.87 16.20 -9.30
N ARG A 201 -11.70 16.51 -8.30
CA ARG A 201 -12.35 17.84 -8.15
C ARG A 201 -11.41 19.01 -7.89
N PHE A 202 -10.19 18.76 -7.39
CA PHE A 202 -9.36 19.83 -6.80
C PHE A 202 -8.11 20.18 -7.62
N GLU A 203 -7.75 19.38 -8.62
CA GLU A 203 -6.57 19.67 -9.45
C GLU A 203 -7.00 20.44 -10.72
N LYS A 204 -6.41 21.62 -10.96
CA LYS A 204 -6.63 22.37 -12.21
C LYS A 204 -6.03 21.55 -13.36
N GLY A 205 -6.89 20.90 -14.15
CA GLY A 205 -6.48 19.89 -15.15
C GLY A 205 -6.42 18.46 -14.62
N GLY A 206 -7.13 18.19 -13.52
CA GLY A 206 -7.12 16.95 -12.70
C GLY A 206 -7.69 15.70 -13.36
N LYS A 207 -7.54 15.55 -14.67
CA LYS A 207 -7.87 14.33 -15.39
C LYS A 207 -6.59 13.53 -15.59
N VAL A 208 -6.54 12.35 -15.00
CA VAL A 208 -5.41 11.43 -15.14
C VAL A 208 -5.84 10.23 -15.96
N THR A 209 -5.22 10.06 -17.12
CA THR A 209 -5.47 8.93 -18.02
C THR A 209 -4.42 7.83 -17.80
N MET A 210 -4.88 6.59 -17.70
CA MET A 210 -4.06 5.38 -17.62
C MET A 210 -4.36 4.49 -18.83
N SER A 211 -3.34 3.95 -19.49
CA SER A 211 -3.54 3.01 -20.60
C SER A 211 -3.33 1.59 -20.12
N LEU A 212 -4.40 0.80 -20.08
CA LEU A 212 -4.41 -0.58 -19.56
C LEU A 212 -4.62 -1.61 -20.68
N GLU A 213 -4.40 -2.87 -20.35
CA GLU A 213 -4.77 -3.97 -21.24
C GLU A 213 -6.28 -4.12 -21.36
N LYS A 214 -6.76 -4.56 -22.51
CA LYS A 214 -8.19 -4.84 -22.73
C LYS A 214 -8.71 -5.83 -21.68
N GLY A 215 -9.81 -5.47 -21.02
CA GLY A 215 -10.46 -6.22 -19.95
C GLY A 215 -9.97 -5.87 -18.54
N GLN A 216 -8.88 -5.11 -18.40
CA GLN A 216 -8.42 -4.66 -17.08
C GLN A 216 -9.07 -3.35 -16.64
N GLY A 217 -9.54 -2.51 -17.59
CA GLY A 217 -10.11 -1.20 -17.31
C GLY A 217 -11.28 -1.28 -16.34
N ASP A 218 -12.26 -2.13 -16.62
CA ASP A 218 -13.45 -2.30 -15.78
C ASP A 218 -13.11 -2.85 -14.38
N VAL A 219 -12.15 -3.77 -14.30
CA VAL A 219 -11.71 -4.35 -13.02
C VAL A 219 -11.08 -3.27 -12.15
N VAL A 220 -10.16 -2.47 -12.71
CA VAL A 220 -9.47 -1.41 -11.99
C VAL A 220 -10.43 -0.26 -11.65
N ALA A 221 -11.35 0.09 -12.55
CA ALA A 221 -12.38 1.10 -12.29
C ALA A 221 -13.23 0.72 -11.06
N ASN A 222 -13.72 -0.53 -11.01
CA ASN A 222 -14.47 -1.05 -9.86
C ASN A 222 -13.64 -1.06 -8.57
N LEU A 223 -12.35 -1.42 -8.63
CA LEU A 223 -11.46 -1.35 -7.47
C LEU A 223 -11.32 0.10 -6.96
N ILE A 224 -11.16 1.07 -7.85
CA ILE A 224 -11.06 2.49 -7.47
C ILE A 224 -12.38 2.93 -6.82
N LEU A 225 -13.53 2.69 -7.46
CA LEU A 225 -14.84 3.10 -6.94
C LEU A 225 -15.15 2.50 -5.57
N ASN A 226 -14.83 1.21 -5.36
CA ASN A 226 -14.98 0.57 -4.06
C ASN A 226 -14.14 1.26 -2.97
N GLN A 227 -12.89 1.63 -3.27
CA GLN A 227 -12.02 2.33 -2.32
C GLN A 227 -12.46 3.78 -2.07
N VAL A 228 -13.02 4.45 -3.08
CA VAL A 228 -13.66 5.77 -2.92
C VAL A 228 -14.84 5.67 -1.96
N GLU A 229 -15.71 4.68 -2.14
CA GLU A 229 -16.87 4.46 -1.26
C GLU A 229 -16.45 4.14 0.19
N GLU A 230 -15.47 3.27 0.38
CA GLU A 230 -14.91 2.94 1.70
C GLU A 230 -14.31 4.17 2.37
N SER A 231 -13.56 4.99 1.63
CA SER A 231 -12.96 6.24 2.14
C SER A 231 -14.03 7.23 2.61
N GLN A 232 -15.11 7.39 1.82
CA GLN A 232 -16.21 8.28 2.19
C GLN A 232 -17.00 7.78 3.41
N LYS A 233 -17.17 6.46 3.58
CA LYS A 233 -17.81 5.87 4.77
C LYS A 233 -17.00 6.15 6.04
N MET A 234 -15.67 6.07 5.95
CA MET A 234 -14.77 6.36 7.08
C MET A 234 -14.81 7.85 7.49
N GLU A 235 -14.99 8.78 6.56
CA GLU A 235 -15.08 10.22 6.88
C GLU A 235 -16.40 10.61 7.56
N ARG A 236 -17.46 9.83 7.36
CA ARG A 236 -18.80 10.10 7.93
C ARG A 236 -19.01 9.46 9.32
N SER A 237 -18.13 8.54 9.73
CA SER A 237 -18.23 7.79 11.00
C SER A 237 -17.42 8.45 12.10
#